data_AF-A0A0B0D9I7-F1
#
_entry.id   AF-A0A0B0D9I7-F1
#
_cell.length_a   1.000
_cell.length_b   1.000
_cell.length_c   1.000
_cell.angle_alpha   90.00
_cell.angle_beta   90.00
_cell.angle_gamma   90.00
#
_symmetry.space_group_name_H-M   'P 1'
#
loop_
_entity.id
_entity.type
_entity.pdbx_description
1 polymer ?
#
loop_
_entity_poly.entity_id
_entity_poly.type
_entity_poly.pdbx_seq_one_letter_code
_entity_poly.pdbx_strand_id
1 'polypeptide(L)'
;MFQIVRRKIIASYISSTIPAILFAILLVDYEGYNQGDAFAGWTYTCFLFIGAIVLIYGSLISTGLEYIHCKRIYIPNYIYVFLHGVFGVLGTFFFTISPYLICAGFFIAAFYGIADRYIHNLKEKNRELLFLMSVPLILFGGGLIYFGVASIPEPPFTKEDALESVRDENEAYASFLPEEGVTREKRIGELHIKKKTEIKDLGGEVYVITFKVI
;
A
#
# COMPACT_ATOMS: atom_id res chain seq x y z
N MET A 1 -5.58 2.90 33.19
CA MET A 1 -5.72 1.93 32.07
C MET A 1 -6.11 2.61 30.77
N PHE A 2 -7.21 3.37 30.72
CA PHE A 2 -7.69 4.06 29.51
C PHE A 2 -6.66 4.99 28.84
N GLN A 3 -5.91 5.78 29.62
CA GLN A 3 -4.85 6.67 29.10
C GLN A 3 -3.70 5.91 28.42
N ILE A 4 -3.34 4.71 28.90
CA ILE A 4 -2.27 3.88 28.32
C ILE A 4 -2.71 3.31 26.98
N VAL A 5 -3.93 2.77 26.92
CA VAL A 5 -4.51 2.22 25.68
C VAL A 5 -4.63 3.31 24.62
N ARG A 6 -5.18 4.48 24.99
CA ARG A 6 -5.28 5.64 24.09
C ARG A 6 -3.92 6.03 23.50
N ARG A 7 -2.89 6.12 24.35
CA ARG A 7 -1.53 6.48 23.91
C ARG A 7 -0.97 5.49 22.89
N LYS A 8 -1.10 4.19 23.16
CA LYS A 8 -0.59 3.13 22.27
C LYS A 8 -1.32 3.13 20.93
N ILE A 9 -2.65 3.28 20.93
CA ILE A 9 -3.43 3.39 19.68
C ILE A 9 -2.97 4.59 18.84
N ILE A 10 -2.78 5.75 19.45
CA ILE A 10 -2.36 6.96 18.71
C ILE A 10 -0.92 6.80 18.19
N ALA A 11 0.00 6.27 19.00
CA ALA A 11 1.36 5.98 18.57
C ALA A 11 1.37 4.98 17.40
N SER A 12 0.56 3.91 17.47
CA SER A 12 0.42 2.93 16.39
C SER A 12 -0.15 3.56 15.12
N TYR A 13 -1.19 4.39 15.23
CA TYR A 13 -1.76 5.10 14.09
C TYR A 13 -0.71 5.95 13.37
N ILE A 14 0.03 6.78 14.09
CA ILE A 14 1.05 7.67 13.50
C ILE A 14 2.17 6.84 12.88
N SER A 15 2.68 5.84 13.61
CA SER A 15 3.84 5.05 13.21
C SER A 15 3.54 3.95 12.20
N SER A 16 2.28 3.75 11.83
CA SER A 16 1.90 2.90 10.70
C SER A 16 1.51 3.72 9.48
N THR A 17 0.73 4.80 9.68
CA THR A 17 0.23 5.62 8.57
C THR A 17 1.35 6.36 7.85
N ILE A 18 2.30 6.97 8.57
CA ILE A 18 3.39 7.71 7.93
C ILE A 18 4.27 6.77 7.07
N PRO A 19 4.76 5.64 7.59
CA PRO A 19 5.47 4.67 6.74
C PRO A 19 4.62 4.14 5.60
N ALA A 20 3.33 3.87 5.81
CA ALA A 20 2.44 3.39 4.74
C ALA A 20 2.33 4.40 3.59
N ILE A 21 2.21 5.70 3.89
CA ILE A 21 2.25 6.77 2.90
C ILE A 21 3.59 6.79 2.16
N LEU A 22 4.71 6.68 2.88
CA LEU A 22 6.05 6.67 2.27
C LEU A 22 6.24 5.46 1.34
N PHE A 23 5.78 4.28 1.74
CA PHE A 23 5.80 3.10 0.88
C PHE A 23 4.89 3.27 -0.34
N ALA A 24 3.69 3.83 -0.17
CA ALA A 24 2.79 4.08 -1.29
C ALA A 24 3.42 4.99 -2.34
N ILE A 25 4.12 6.06 -1.94
CA ILE A 25 4.84 6.95 -2.86
C ILE A 25 5.87 6.19 -3.71
N LEU A 26 6.49 5.14 -3.17
CA LEU A 26 7.47 4.31 -3.88
C LEU A 26 6.82 3.25 -4.80
N LEU A 27 5.54 2.94 -4.58
CA LEU A 27 4.80 1.88 -5.28
C LEU A 27 3.87 2.41 -6.36
N VAL A 28 3.51 3.69 -6.31
CA VAL A 28 2.70 4.33 -7.35
C VAL A 28 3.51 4.38 -8.65
N ASP A 29 2.85 4.00 -9.74
CA ASP A 29 3.36 4.19 -11.08
C ASP A 29 3.10 5.63 -11.54
N TYR A 30 4.18 6.38 -11.79
CA TYR A 30 4.13 7.79 -12.18
C TYR A 30 3.76 7.99 -13.66
N GLU A 31 3.70 6.93 -14.45
CA GLU A 31 3.29 6.98 -15.86
C GLU A 31 1.87 6.44 -16.08
N GLY A 32 1.19 6.00 -15.00
CA GLY A 32 -0.15 5.44 -15.06
C GLY A 32 -1.28 6.47 -15.00
N TYR A 33 -2.49 6.01 -15.29
CA TYR A 33 -3.74 6.73 -15.04
C TYR A 33 -4.20 6.55 -13.59
N ASN A 34 -5.11 7.41 -13.13
CA ASN A 34 -5.70 7.40 -11.77
C ASN A 34 -4.68 7.27 -10.64
N GLN A 35 -3.57 8.00 -10.72
CA GLN A 35 -2.48 7.86 -9.76
C GLN A 35 -2.91 8.21 -8.32
N GLY A 36 -3.88 9.11 -8.15
CA GLY A 36 -4.47 9.42 -6.85
C GLY A 36 -5.14 8.20 -6.19
N ASP A 37 -5.87 7.41 -6.98
CA ASP A 37 -6.52 6.19 -6.50
C ASP A 37 -5.50 5.09 -6.25
N ALA A 38 -4.50 4.94 -7.12
CA ALA A 38 -3.39 4.02 -6.90
C ALA A 38 -2.63 4.35 -5.61
N PHE A 39 -2.34 5.63 -5.35
CA PHE A 39 -1.72 6.09 -4.11
C PHE A 39 -2.58 5.77 -2.89
N ALA A 40 -3.89 6.03 -2.96
CA ALA A 40 -4.81 5.71 -1.87
C ALA A 40 -4.87 4.19 -1.60
N GLY A 41 -4.96 3.39 -2.66
CA GLY A 41 -4.99 1.92 -2.60
C GLY A 41 -3.72 1.34 -1.99
N TRP A 42 -2.54 1.80 -2.43
CA TRP A 42 -1.26 1.37 -1.85
C TRP A 42 -1.10 1.83 -0.41
N THR A 43 -1.49 3.06 -0.08
CA THR A 43 -1.44 3.56 1.30
C THR A 43 -2.28 2.69 2.22
N TYR A 44 -3.52 2.39 1.82
CA TYR A 44 -4.42 1.53 2.59
C TYR A 44 -3.85 0.12 2.75
N THR A 45 -3.35 -0.47 1.67
CA THR A 45 -2.73 -1.81 1.69
C THR A 45 -1.54 -1.85 2.65
N CYS A 46 -0.58 -0.95 2.49
CA CYS A 46 0.57 -0.86 3.39
C CYS A 46 0.16 -0.58 4.84
N PHE A 47 -0.84 0.28 5.06
CA PHE A 47 -1.36 0.58 6.39
C PHE A 47 -1.96 -0.65 7.07
N LEU A 48 -2.69 -1.52 6.36
CA LEU A 48 -3.24 -2.73 6.95
C LEU A 48 -2.13 -3.67 7.45
N PHE A 49 -1.09 -3.89 6.64
CA PHE A 49 0.03 -4.75 7.02
C PHE A 49 0.88 -4.14 8.14
N ILE A 50 1.36 -2.91 7.95
CA ILE A 50 2.22 -2.23 8.92
C ILE A 50 1.43 -1.94 10.20
N GLY A 51 0.19 -1.47 10.08
CA GLY A 51 -0.70 -1.13 11.18
C GLY A 51 -1.00 -2.31 12.08
N ALA A 52 -1.36 -3.48 11.53
CA ALA A 52 -1.59 -4.67 12.32
C ALA A 52 -0.35 -5.09 13.12
N ILE A 53 0.82 -5.11 12.47
CA ILE A 53 2.09 -5.49 13.11
C ILE A 53 2.46 -4.48 14.20
N VAL A 54 2.46 -3.19 13.90
CA VAL A 54 2.83 -2.13 14.86
C VAL A 54 1.85 -2.07 16.03
N LEU A 55 0.55 -2.22 15.78
CA LEU A 55 -0.46 -2.19 16.83
C LEU A 55 -0.29 -3.35 17.81
N ILE A 56 -0.10 -4.57 17.32
CA ILE A 56 0.04 -5.75 18.18
C ILE A 56 1.45 -5.79 18.79
N TYR A 57 2.46 -5.86 17.95
CA TYR A 57 3.85 -6.07 18.36
C TYR A 57 4.44 -4.85 19.05
N GLY A 58 4.27 -3.65 18.46
CA GLY A 58 4.76 -2.40 19.04
C GLY A 58 4.14 -2.14 20.42
N SER A 59 2.83 -2.33 20.57
CA SER A 59 2.17 -2.20 21.88
C SER A 59 2.67 -3.22 22.90
N LEU A 60 2.90 -4.48 22.49
CA LEU A 60 3.39 -5.54 23.36
C LEU A 60 4.80 -5.22 23.88
N ILE A 61 5.73 -4.90 22.97
CA ILE A 61 7.12 -4.55 23.30
C ILE A 61 7.15 -3.30 24.20
N SER A 62 6.41 -2.25 23.86
CA SER A 62 6.29 -1.05 24.69
C SER A 62 5.81 -1.37 26.10
N THR A 63 4.77 -2.19 26.24
CA THR A 63 4.24 -2.59 27.55
C THR A 63 5.26 -3.41 28.34
N GLY A 64 5.98 -4.33 27.69
CA GLY A 64 7.04 -5.13 28.33
C GLY A 64 8.20 -4.26 28.83
N LEU A 65 8.66 -3.31 28.02
CA LEU A 65 9.72 -2.37 28.40
C LEU A 65 9.29 -1.43 29.52
N GLU A 66 8.04 -0.97 29.52
CA GLU A 66 7.46 -0.19 30.63
C GLU A 66 7.41 -0.99 31.93
N TYR A 67 7.02 -2.26 31.86
CA TYR A 67 7.00 -3.14 33.02
C TYR A 67 8.41 -3.36 33.60
N ILE A 68 9.42 -3.54 32.75
CA ILE A 68 10.83 -3.65 33.18
C ILE A 68 11.29 -2.32 33.80
N HIS A 69 10.93 -1.19 33.19
CA HIS A 69 11.27 0.15 33.67
C HIS A 69 10.76 0.38 35.10
N CYS A 70 9.50 0.04 35.36
CA CYS A 70 8.88 0.24 36.67
C CYS A 70 9.41 -0.73 37.75
N LYS A 71 9.83 -1.95 37.36
CA LYS A 71 10.10 -3.02 38.34
C LYS A 71 11.58 -3.26 38.63
N ARG A 72 12.50 -2.97 37.70
CA ARG A 72 13.89 -3.43 37.81
C ARG A 72 14.95 -2.38 37.48
N ILE A 73 14.79 -1.59 36.43
CA ILE A 73 15.88 -0.75 35.91
C ILE A 73 15.32 0.53 35.30
N TYR A 74 15.91 1.69 35.61
CA TYR A 74 15.60 2.92 34.89
C TYR A 74 16.12 2.82 33.44
N ILE A 75 15.20 2.89 32.48
CA ILE A 75 15.50 2.90 31.04
C ILE A 75 15.33 4.33 30.51
N PRO A 76 16.41 5.03 30.11
CA PRO A 76 16.33 6.32 29.44
C PRO A 76 15.56 6.26 28.12
N ASN A 77 14.93 7.37 27.72
CA ASN A 77 14.11 7.43 26.51
C ASN A 77 14.84 6.98 25.23
N TYR A 78 16.12 7.34 25.08
CA TYR A 78 16.90 6.92 23.90
C TYR A 78 17.15 5.42 23.86
N ILE A 79 17.41 4.78 25.02
CA ILE A 79 17.53 3.31 25.11
C ILE A 79 16.19 2.65 24.81
N TYR A 80 15.09 3.21 25.32
CA TYR A 80 13.75 2.71 25.04
C TYR A 80 13.42 2.70 23.54
N VAL A 81 13.75 3.78 22.83
CA VAL A 81 13.58 3.90 21.36
C VAL A 81 14.49 2.92 20.63
N PHE A 82 15.76 2.84 21.04
CA PHE A 82 16.71 1.91 20.43
C PHE A 82 16.27 0.45 20.58
N LEU A 83 15.80 0.05 21.76
CA LEU A 83 15.27 -1.28 22.00
C LEU A 83 14.07 -1.60 21.12
N HIS A 84 13.17 -0.63 20.88
CA HIS A 84 12.10 -0.81 19.91
C HIS A 84 12.64 -1.10 18.51
N GLY A 85 13.63 -0.34 18.05
CA GLY A 85 14.29 -0.61 16.77
C GLY A 85 14.87 -2.03 16.70
N VAL A 86 15.59 -2.47 17.74
CA VAL A 86 16.13 -3.83 17.82
C VAL A 86 15.03 -4.90 17.75
N PHE A 87 13.93 -4.73 18.50
CA PHE A 87 12.79 -5.63 18.40
C PHE A 87 12.09 -5.56 17.04
N GLY A 88 12.10 -4.40 16.37
CA GLY A 88 11.61 -4.24 15.00
C GLY A 88 12.42 -5.05 13.98
N VAL A 89 13.75 -5.07 14.13
CA VAL A 89 14.64 -5.92 13.33
C VAL A 89 14.29 -7.39 13.56
N LEU A 90 14.21 -7.81 14.83
CA LEU A 90 13.88 -9.19 15.19
C LEU A 90 12.53 -9.60 14.59
N GLY A 91 11.50 -8.77 14.75
CA GLY A 91 10.17 -9.03 14.21
C GLY A 91 10.19 -9.17 12.68
N THR A 92 10.90 -8.28 11.98
CA THR A 92 10.94 -8.28 10.51
C THR A 92 11.77 -9.42 9.94
N PHE A 93 12.86 -9.79 10.62
CA PHE A 93 13.74 -10.90 10.23
C PHE A 93 12.99 -12.25 10.14
N PHE A 94 11.93 -12.44 10.93
CA PHE A 94 11.09 -13.64 10.84
C PHE A 94 10.25 -13.73 9.56
N PHE A 95 9.97 -12.61 8.89
CA PHE A 95 9.11 -12.56 7.71
C PHE A 95 9.88 -12.37 6.40
N THR A 96 11.12 -11.86 6.46
CA THR A 96 11.92 -11.59 5.25
C THR A 96 13.41 -11.57 5.53
N ILE A 97 14.18 -11.98 4.52
CA ILE A 97 15.65 -11.87 4.47
C ILE A 97 16.11 -10.60 3.73
N SER A 98 15.19 -9.78 3.21
CA SER A 98 15.54 -8.55 2.51
C SER A 98 16.17 -7.54 3.47
N PRO A 99 17.43 -7.11 3.25
CA PRO A 99 18.10 -6.18 4.15
C PRO A 99 17.37 -4.83 4.21
N TYR A 100 16.74 -4.40 3.12
CA TYR A 100 15.98 -3.16 3.05
C TYR A 100 14.74 -3.19 3.95
N LEU A 101 14.00 -4.31 3.92
CA LEU A 101 12.81 -4.46 4.77
C LEU A 101 13.20 -4.62 6.24
N ILE A 102 14.28 -5.34 6.54
CA ILE A 102 14.81 -5.45 7.91
C ILE A 102 15.18 -4.06 8.46
N CYS A 103 15.88 -3.25 7.67
CA CYS A 103 16.19 -1.86 8.02
C CYS A 103 14.91 -1.02 8.21
N ALA A 104 13.92 -1.15 7.31
CA ALA A 104 12.64 -0.48 7.47
C ALA A 104 11.94 -0.86 8.78
N GLY A 105 11.98 -2.14 9.14
CA GLY A 105 11.47 -2.66 10.42
C GLY A 105 12.09 -1.98 11.64
N PHE A 106 13.40 -1.77 11.63
CA PHE A 106 14.08 -0.99 12.68
C PHE A 106 13.50 0.42 12.79
N PHE A 107 13.45 1.15 11.68
CA PHE A 107 13.04 2.56 11.68
C PHE A 107 11.57 2.73 12.04
N ILE A 108 10.68 1.87 11.54
CA ILE A 108 9.25 1.90 11.88
C ILE A 108 9.05 1.64 13.38
N ALA A 109 9.72 0.63 13.94
CA ALA A 109 9.60 0.31 15.36
C ALA A 109 10.22 1.40 16.24
N ALA A 110 11.38 1.93 15.87
CA ALA A 110 11.99 3.07 16.56
C ALA A 110 11.07 4.30 16.52
N PHE A 111 10.44 4.57 15.37
CA PHE A 111 9.49 5.67 15.24
C PHE A 111 8.27 5.49 16.14
N TYR A 112 7.75 4.27 16.29
CA TYR A 112 6.74 3.95 17.30
C TYR A 112 7.22 4.26 18.72
N GLY A 113 8.44 3.84 19.08
CA GLY A 113 9.03 4.15 20.38
C GLY A 113 9.14 5.66 20.65
N ILE A 114 9.48 6.45 19.62
CA ILE A 114 9.51 7.92 19.68
C ILE A 114 8.11 8.47 19.92
N ALA A 115 7.13 8.06 19.11
CA ALA A 115 5.76 8.53 19.22
C ALA A 115 5.15 8.21 20.60
N ASP A 116 5.31 6.97 21.07
CA ASP A 116 4.82 6.52 22.37
C ASP A 116 5.43 7.34 23.53
N ARG A 117 6.75 7.60 23.50
CA ARG A 117 7.42 8.41 24.55
C ARG A 117 7.07 9.88 24.45
N TYR A 118 6.95 10.42 23.24
CA TYR A 118 6.54 11.80 23.05
C TYR A 118 5.14 12.04 23.60
N ILE A 119 4.17 11.17 23.28
CA ILE A 119 2.80 11.26 23.80
C ILE A 119 2.75 11.01 25.31
N HIS A 120 3.60 10.14 25.85
CA HIS A 120 3.70 9.98 27.31
C HIS A 120 4.10 11.28 28.02
N ASN A 121 5.03 12.04 27.43
CA ASN A 121 5.54 13.28 28.01
C ASN A 121 4.58 14.47 27.86
N LEU A 122 3.56 14.36 27.01
CA LEU A 122 2.62 15.45 26.69
C LEU A 122 1.66 15.83 27.83
N LYS A 123 1.58 15.06 28.92
CA LYS A 123 0.76 15.33 30.13
C LYS A 123 -0.64 15.91 29.84
N GLU A 124 -1.33 15.36 28.83
CA GLU A 124 -2.70 15.71 28.43
C GLU A 124 -2.92 17.07 27.75
N LYS A 125 -1.89 17.67 27.13
CA LYS A 125 -2.11 18.81 26.24
C LYS A 125 -2.84 18.41 24.96
N ASN A 126 -4.17 18.54 24.97
CA ASN A 126 -5.05 18.16 23.86
C ASN A 126 -4.65 18.78 22.51
N ARG A 127 -4.14 20.03 22.50
CA ARG A 127 -3.75 20.71 21.25
C ARG A 127 -2.57 20.04 20.54
N GLU A 128 -1.53 19.67 21.29
CA GLU A 128 -0.33 19.04 20.73
C GLU A 128 -0.66 17.62 20.24
N LEU A 129 -1.56 16.91 20.93
CA LEU A 129 -2.08 15.61 20.48
C LEU A 129 -2.90 15.72 19.19
N LEU A 130 -3.80 16.72 19.10
CA LEU A 130 -4.57 16.99 17.88
C LEU A 130 -3.64 17.30 16.70
N PHE A 131 -2.60 18.10 16.93
CA PHE A 131 -1.60 18.38 15.91
C PHE A 131 -0.91 17.11 15.40
N LEU A 132 -0.42 16.26 16.31
CA LEU A 132 0.19 14.97 15.94
C LEU A 132 -0.76 14.08 15.11
N MET A 133 -2.03 14.01 15.49
CA MET A 133 -3.03 13.20 14.77
C MET A 133 -3.37 13.79 13.40
N SER A 134 -3.23 15.10 13.23
CA SER A 134 -3.49 15.75 11.94
C SER A 134 -2.37 15.54 10.92
N VAL A 135 -1.12 15.31 11.36
CA VAL A 135 0.03 15.16 10.45
C VAL A 135 -0.16 14.04 9.42
N PRO A 136 -0.50 12.78 9.78
CA PRO A 136 -0.72 11.73 8.79
C PRO A 136 -1.88 12.04 7.84
N LEU A 137 -2.95 12.70 8.32
CA LEU A 137 -4.09 13.10 7.49
C LEU A 137 -3.71 14.16 6.46
N ILE A 138 -2.93 15.15 6.86
CA ILE A 138 -2.45 16.20 5.97
C ILE A 138 -1.52 15.62 4.91
N LEU A 139 -0.61 14.72 5.31
CA LEU A 139 0.29 14.03 4.37
C LEU A 139 -0.49 13.17 3.38
N PHE A 140 -1.49 12.42 3.86
CA PHE A 140 -2.35 11.61 3.00
C PHE A 140 -3.14 12.46 2.01
N GLY A 141 -3.84 13.50 2.50
CA GLY A 141 -4.61 14.41 1.65
C GLY A 141 -3.74 15.15 0.64
N GLY A 142 -2.55 15.60 1.07
CA GLY A 142 -1.57 16.23 0.19
C GLY A 142 -1.06 15.28 -0.90
N GLY A 143 -0.76 14.03 -0.55
CA GLY A 143 -0.38 13.00 -1.51
C GLY A 143 -1.51 12.70 -2.50
N LEU A 144 -2.74 12.55 -2.03
CA LEU A 144 -3.91 12.28 -2.86
C LEU A 144 -4.16 13.41 -3.88
N ILE A 145 -4.05 14.67 -3.44
CA ILE A 145 -4.16 15.83 -4.35
C ILE A 145 -2.99 15.84 -5.33
N TYR A 146 -1.75 15.64 -4.86
CA TYR A 146 -0.56 15.67 -5.71
C TYR A 146 -0.65 14.62 -6.84
N PHE A 147 -0.90 13.35 -6.49
CA PHE A 147 -1.01 12.28 -7.47
C PHE A 147 -2.28 12.38 -8.31
N GLY A 148 -3.38 12.89 -7.78
CA GLY A 148 -4.59 13.16 -8.56
C GLY A 148 -4.35 14.18 -9.67
N VAL A 149 -3.62 15.26 -9.37
CA VAL A 149 -3.31 16.32 -10.35
C VAL A 149 -2.16 15.93 -11.28
N ALA A 150 -1.20 15.14 -10.82
CA ALA A 150 -0.09 14.64 -11.63
C ALA A 150 -0.49 13.49 -12.57
N SER A 151 -1.66 12.87 -12.33
CA SER A 151 -2.14 11.76 -13.14
C SER A 151 -2.31 12.17 -14.60
N ILE A 152 -1.89 11.28 -15.49
CA ILE A 152 -2.24 11.39 -16.91
C ILE A 152 -3.77 11.26 -17.00
N PRO A 153 -4.45 12.09 -17.82
CA PRO A 153 -5.87 11.93 -18.08
C PRO A 153 -6.15 10.52 -18.60
N GLU A 154 -7.21 9.88 -18.11
CA GLU A 154 -7.66 8.63 -18.73
C GLU A 154 -7.95 8.87 -20.23
N PRO A 155 -7.51 7.97 -21.11
CA PRO A 155 -7.81 8.08 -22.52
C PRO A 155 -9.32 7.96 -22.71
N PRO A 156 -9.93 8.78 -23.59
CA PRO A 156 -11.35 8.73 -23.90
C PRO A 156 -11.77 7.44 -24.61
N PHE A 157 -10.81 6.64 -25.11
CA PHE A 157 -11.05 5.38 -25.79
C PHE A 157 -10.26 4.26 -25.11
N THR A 158 -10.98 3.33 -24.51
CA THR A 158 -10.41 2.20 -23.77
C THR A 158 -10.15 0.99 -24.69
N LYS A 159 -9.45 -0.02 -24.17
CA LYS A 159 -9.25 -1.29 -24.89
C LYS A 159 -10.57 -2.03 -25.08
N GLU A 160 -11.46 -1.89 -24.12
CA GLU A 160 -12.82 -2.42 -24.13
C GLU A 160 -13.65 -1.73 -25.23
N ASP A 161 -13.57 -0.40 -25.34
CA ASP A 161 -14.20 0.35 -26.43
C ASP A 161 -13.63 -0.05 -27.80
N ALA A 162 -12.32 -0.35 -27.87
CA ALA A 162 -11.69 -0.87 -29.09
C ALA A 162 -12.16 -2.28 -29.46
N LEU A 163 -12.44 -3.12 -28.47
CA LEU A 163 -13.00 -4.45 -28.69
C LEU A 163 -14.47 -4.35 -29.14
N GLU A 164 -15.23 -3.43 -28.53
CA GLU A 164 -16.64 -3.17 -28.85
C GLU A 164 -16.79 -2.57 -30.25
N SER A 165 -15.95 -1.62 -30.65
CA SER A 165 -15.97 -1.04 -31.99
C SER A 165 -15.74 -2.09 -33.09
N VAL A 166 -14.84 -3.05 -32.86
CA VAL A 166 -14.61 -4.17 -33.80
C VAL A 166 -15.77 -5.18 -33.82
N ARG A 167 -16.50 -5.33 -32.70
CA ARG A 167 -17.71 -6.17 -32.64
C ARG A 167 -18.88 -5.53 -33.38
N ASP A 168 -19.06 -4.22 -33.25
CA ASP A 168 -20.15 -3.46 -33.86
C ASP A 168 -19.99 -3.29 -35.38
N GLU A 169 -18.76 -3.13 -35.87
CA GLU A 169 -18.50 -3.05 -37.31
C GLU A 169 -18.71 -4.38 -38.06
N ASN A 170 -18.79 -5.51 -37.33
CA ASN A 170 -18.83 -6.82 -37.97
C ASN A 170 -19.55 -7.87 -37.09
N GLU A 171 -20.89 -7.89 -37.15
CA GLU A 171 -21.75 -8.84 -36.42
C GLU A 171 -21.33 -10.32 -36.59
N ALA A 172 -20.78 -10.68 -37.75
CA ALA A 172 -20.27 -12.02 -38.05
C ALA A 172 -19.05 -12.41 -37.21
N TYR A 173 -18.30 -11.44 -36.66
CA TYR A 173 -17.13 -11.66 -35.81
C TYR A 173 -17.49 -11.60 -34.32
N ALA A 174 -18.50 -10.81 -33.94
CA ALA A 174 -18.94 -10.65 -32.55
C ALA A 174 -19.27 -11.98 -31.86
N SER A 175 -19.89 -12.94 -32.56
CA SER A 175 -20.22 -14.27 -32.00
C SER A 175 -19.00 -15.21 -31.84
N PHE A 176 -17.85 -14.85 -32.42
CA PHE A 176 -16.67 -15.72 -32.53
C PHE A 176 -15.40 -15.19 -31.86
N LEU A 177 -15.41 -13.94 -31.37
CA LEU A 177 -14.27 -13.34 -30.68
C LEU A 177 -14.22 -13.78 -29.21
N PRO A 178 -13.22 -14.56 -28.79
CA PRO A 178 -13.01 -14.78 -27.37
C PRO A 178 -12.58 -13.47 -26.69
N GLU A 179 -12.91 -13.35 -25.41
CA GLU A 179 -12.38 -12.30 -24.53
C GLU A 179 -10.84 -12.33 -24.52
N GLU A 180 -10.22 -11.20 -24.18
CA GLU A 180 -8.76 -11.08 -24.15
C GLU A 180 -8.11 -12.21 -23.34
N GLY A 181 -7.11 -12.89 -23.92
CA GLY A 181 -6.42 -14.00 -23.26
C GLY A 181 -7.16 -15.34 -23.25
N VAL A 182 -8.44 -15.40 -23.64
CA VAL A 182 -9.20 -16.65 -23.71
C VAL A 182 -8.94 -17.33 -25.06
N THR A 183 -8.49 -18.59 -25.03
CA THR A 183 -8.38 -19.41 -26.23
C THR A 183 -9.68 -20.17 -26.43
N ARG A 184 -10.40 -19.91 -27.53
CA ARG A 184 -11.56 -20.74 -27.91
C ARG A 184 -11.10 -21.81 -28.89
N GLU A 185 -11.35 -23.05 -28.52
CA GLU A 185 -11.11 -24.21 -29.36
C GLU A 185 -12.43 -24.63 -30.00
N LYS A 186 -12.44 -24.77 -31.34
CA LYS A 186 -13.61 -25.29 -32.06
C LYS A 186 -13.14 -26.38 -33.01
N ARG A 187 -13.82 -27.52 -32.96
CA ARG A 187 -13.60 -28.62 -33.89
C ARG A 187 -14.60 -28.50 -35.04
N ILE A 188 -14.10 -28.36 -36.25
CA ILE A 188 -14.90 -28.34 -37.48
C ILE A 188 -14.42 -29.52 -38.33
N GLY A 189 -15.19 -30.61 -38.35
CA GLY A 189 -14.75 -31.86 -38.98
C GLY A 189 -13.52 -32.45 -38.28
N GLU A 190 -12.45 -32.73 -39.03
CA GLU A 190 -11.18 -33.26 -38.50
C GLU A 190 -10.20 -32.17 -38.01
N LEU A 191 -10.50 -30.89 -38.29
CA LEU A 191 -9.62 -29.77 -37.95
C LEU A 191 -9.84 -29.31 -36.51
N HIS A 192 -8.76 -29.27 -35.73
CA HIS A 192 -8.70 -28.58 -34.45
C HIS A 192 -8.27 -27.15 -34.69
N ILE A 193 -9.18 -26.20 -34.50
CA ILE A 193 -8.90 -24.78 -34.67
C ILE A 193 -8.81 -24.15 -33.29
N LYS A 194 -7.65 -23.60 -32.95
CA LYS A 194 -7.41 -22.79 -31.75
C LYS A 194 -7.34 -21.33 -32.14
N LYS A 195 -8.18 -20.49 -31.54
CA LYS A 195 -8.17 -19.04 -31.81
C LYS A 195 -7.83 -18.26 -30.56
N LYS A 196 -6.95 -17.26 -30.71
CA LYS A 196 -6.53 -16.34 -29.65
C LYS A 196 -6.64 -14.90 -30.14
N THR A 197 -7.21 -14.04 -29.31
CA THR A 197 -7.19 -12.58 -29.49
C THR A 197 -6.02 -12.02 -28.70
N GLU A 198 -5.19 -11.20 -29.35
CA GLU A 198 -4.07 -10.50 -28.73
C GLU A 198 -4.24 -9.00 -28.97
N ILE A 199 -4.35 -8.24 -27.89
CA ILE A 199 -4.47 -6.77 -27.94
C ILE A 199 -3.12 -6.20 -27.56
N LYS A 200 -2.54 -5.39 -28.43
CA LYS A 200 -1.28 -4.68 -28.18
C LYS A 200 -1.54 -3.19 -28.15
N ASP A 201 -1.22 -2.58 -27.01
CA ASP A 201 -1.18 -1.13 -26.85
C ASP A 201 0.07 -0.57 -27.55
N LEU A 202 -0.10 0.38 -28.46
CA LEU A 202 0.99 1.07 -29.15
C LEU A 202 1.19 2.51 -28.64
N GLY A 203 0.41 2.95 -27.66
CA GLY A 203 0.42 4.32 -27.14
C GLY A 203 -0.41 5.29 -27.98
N GLY A 204 -0.81 6.42 -27.37
CA GLY A 204 -1.57 7.49 -28.04
C GLY A 204 -2.95 7.04 -28.54
N GLU A 205 -3.65 6.22 -27.76
CA GLU A 205 -5.00 5.69 -28.07
C GLU A 205 -5.03 4.73 -29.28
N VAL A 206 -3.87 4.21 -29.69
CA VAL A 206 -3.79 3.24 -30.79
C VAL A 206 -3.63 1.82 -30.25
N TYR A 207 -4.63 0.98 -30.52
CA TYR A 207 -4.62 -0.44 -30.19
C TYR A 207 -4.54 -1.30 -31.46
N VAL A 208 -3.62 -2.27 -31.47
CA VAL A 208 -3.60 -3.30 -32.51
C VAL A 208 -4.23 -4.56 -31.97
N ILE A 209 -5.35 -4.94 -32.57
CA ILE A 209 -6.04 -6.18 -32.26
C ILE A 209 -5.62 -7.22 -33.30
N THR A 210 -4.90 -8.25 -32.86
CA THR A 210 -4.44 -9.35 -33.72
C THR A 210 -5.24 -10.60 -33.44
N PHE A 211 -5.82 -11.17 -34.51
CA PHE A 211 -6.52 -12.45 -34.45
C PHE A 211 -5.62 -13.56 -34.99
N LYS A 212 -5.22 -14.50 -34.13
CA LYS A 212 -4.44 -15.68 -34.54
C LYS A 212 -5.33 -16.91 -34.58
N VAL A 213 -5.25 -17.64 -35.67
CA VAL A 213 -5.85 -18.97 -35.86
C VAL A 213 -4.70 -19.97 -35.95
N ILE A 214 -4.70 -20.97 -35.06
CA ILE A 214 -3.68 -22.01 -34.91
C ILE A 214 -4.34 -23.37 -35.15
#